data_AF-A0A9D5L3Y9-F1
#
_entry.id   AF-A0A9D5L3Y9-F1
#
_cell.length_a   1.000
_cell.length_b   1.000
_cell.length_c   1.000
_cell.angle_alpha   90.00
_cell.angle_beta   90.00
_cell.angle_gamma   90.00
#
_symmetry.space_group_name_H-M   'P 1'
#
loop_
_entity.id
_entity.type
_entity.pdbx_description
1 polymer ?
#
loop_
_entity_poly.entity_id
_entity_poly.type
_entity_poly.pdbx_seq_one_letter_code
_entity_poly.pdbx_strand_id
1 'polypeptide(L)'
;MTTEVLWNGVCTGSSVVTLSDGELTVAPFEKELHSTIFIPGTVAVLRAGAVDEFLLDDIEMMVGQDGVLKDKKRLDDYLKSSSLYYESESGELPMFIKLGRPCQIIPIN
;
A
#
# COMPACT_ATOMS: atom_id res chain seq x y z
N MET A 1 -3.70 -8.68 15.55
CA MET A 1 -3.98 -7.23 15.71
C MET A 1 -2.66 -6.50 15.48
N THR A 2 -2.44 -5.66 14.47
CA THR A 2 -3.39 -4.84 13.70
C THR A 2 -2.80 -4.62 12.30
N THR A 3 -3.50 -5.07 11.26
CA THR A 3 -3.23 -4.71 9.86
C THR A 3 -3.77 -3.31 9.60
N GLU A 4 -3.12 -2.31 10.18
CA GLU A 4 -3.37 -0.90 9.83
C GLU A 4 -2.23 -0.42 8.95
N VAL A 5 -2.50 -0.54 7.65
CA VAL A 5 -1.95 0.18 6.50
C VAL A 5 -1.03 1.36 6.84
N LEU A 6 0.00 1.52 6.01
CA LEU A 6 0.95 2.64 5.89
C LEU A 6 0.34 4.06 5.78
N TRP A 7 -0.96 4.21 5.99
CA TRP A 7 -1.63 5.47 6.34
C TRP A 7 -1.40 5.89 7.80
N ASN A 8 -1.23 4.92 8.71
CA ASN A 8 -0.70 5.15 10.06
C ASN A 8 0.83 5.21 10.08
N GLY A 9 1.44 5.45 8.91
CA GLY A 9 2.72 6.13 8.84
C GLY A 9 2.55 7.47 9.54
N VAL A 10 2.95 7.46 10.81
CA VAL A 10 3.19 8.61 11.66
C VAL A 10 3.45 9.83 10.78
N CYS A 11 2.57 10.82 10.92
CA CYS A 11 2.81 12.17 10.47
C CYS A 11 4.29 12.50 10.67
N THR A 12 5.04 12.64 9.57
CA THR A 12 6.49 12.90 9.42
C THR A 12 7.44 11.68 9.41
N GLY A 13 7.68 11.09 8.22
CA GLY A 13 8.79 10.16 8.00
C GLY A 13 8.57 9.11 6.89
N SER A 14 9.66 8.43 6.49
CA SER A 14 9.62 7.19 5.70
C SER A 14 9.30 5.99 6.62
N SER A 15 8.58 5.00 6.11
CA SER A 15 8.33 3.73 6.81
C SER A 15 9.00 2.57 6.07
N VAL A 16 9.43 1.56 6.82
CA VAL A 16 9.93 0.29 6.27
C VAL A 16 8.82 -0.75 6.39
N VAL A 17 8.55 -1.43 5.27
CA VAL A 17 7.69 -2.61 5.25
C VAL A 17 8.56 -3.83 5.06
N THR A 18 8.47 -4.79 5.96
CA THR A 18 9.16 -6.07 5.84
C THR A 18 8.12 -7.16 5.69
N LEU A 19 8.29 -7.98 4.64
CA LEU A 19 7.53 -9.21 4.43
C LEU A 19 8.48 -10.38 4.65
N SER A 20 8.23 -11.18 5.70
CA SER A 20 8.97 -12.41 5.99
C SER A 20 7.99 -13.50 6.36
N ASP A 21 8.11 -14.69 5.75
CA ASP A 21 7.29 -15.86 6.07
C ASP A 21 5.76 -15.61 6.01
N GLY A 22 5.31 -14.68 5.16
CA GLY A 22 3.90 -14.28 5.04
C GLY A 22 3.41 -13.26 6.09
N GLU A 23 4.27 -12.88 7.02
CA GLU A 23 3.99 -11.82 7.99
C GLU A 23 4.47 -10.47 7.47
N LEU A 24 3.55 -9.50 7.49
CA LEU A 24 3.84 -8.12 7.14
C LEU A 24 4.04 -7.28 8.39
N THR A 25 5.20 -6.65 8.50
CA THR A 25 5.52 -5.72 9.58
C THR A 25 5.81 -4.33 9.05
N VAL A 26 5.36 -3.31 9.78
CA VAL A 26 5.59 -1.90 9.44
C VAL A 26 6.31 -1.24 10.62
N ALA A 27 7.45 -0.61 10.35
CA ALA A 27 8.24 0.10 11.34
C ALA A 27 8.69 1.48 10.81
N PRO A 28 8.96 2.46 11.69
CA PRO A 28 9.62 3.70 11.29
C PRO A 28 10.96 3.43 10.60
N PHE A 29 11.33 4.25 9.61
CA PHE A 29 12.65 4.16 8.99
C PHE A 29 13.72 4.76 9.91
N GLU A 30 14.61 3.91 10.43
CA GLU A 30 15.73 4.33 11.28
C GLU A 30 17.06 4.38 10.53
N LYS A 31 17.30 3.44 9.60
CA LYS A 31 18.57 3.30 8.89
C LYS A 31 18.38 2.57 7.55
N GLU A 32 19.13 3.01 6.53
CA GLU A 32 19.24 2.32 5.25
C GLU A 32 20.03 1.01 5.36
N LEU A 33 19.50 -0.06 4.78
CA LEU A 33 20.17 -1.35 4.60
C LEU A 33 20.49 -1.54 3.11
N HIS A 34 21.41 -2.46 2.80
CA HIS A 34 21.79 -2.75 1.41
C HIS A 34 20.64 -3.32 0.55
N SER A 35 19.57 -3.78 1.18
CA SER A 35 18.37 -4.33 0.55
C SER A 35 17.18 -3.35 0.57
N THR A 36 17.36 -2.13 1.07
CA THR A 36 16.28 -1.14 1.15
C THR A 36 15.96 -0.58 -0.23
N ILE A 37 14.71 -0.74 -0.67
CA ILE A 37 14.17 -0.11 -1.89
C ILE A 37 13.35 1.11 -1.47
N PHE A 38 13.70 2.29 -1.97
CA PHE A 38 12.96 3.52 -1.70
C PHE A 38 11.88 3.75 -2.75
N ILE A 39 10.63 3.81 -2.30
CA ILE A 39 9.49 4.12 -3.15
C ILE A 39 8.95 5.49 -2.77
N PRO A 40 9.04 6.51 -3.65
CA PRO A 40 8.47 7.81 -3.38
C PRO A 40 6.95 7.78 -3.56
N GLY A 41 6.21 8.26 -2.57
CA GLY A 41 4.75 8.41 -2.62
C GLY A 41 4.01 7.49 -1.64
N THR A 42 2.69 7.50 -1.72
CA THR A 42 1.84 6.65 -0.87
C THR A 42 1.78 5.25 -1.45
N VAL A 43 1.97 4.23 -0.61
CA VAL A 43 1.88 2.82 -0.98
C VAL A 43 0.75 2.16 -0.19
N ALA A 44 -0.12 1.43 -0.88
CA ALA A 44 -1.10 0.53 -0.30
C ALA A 44 -0.63 -0.92 -0.40
N VAL A 45 -1.02 -1.75 0.55
CA VAL A 45 -0.79 -3.21 0.51
C VAL A 45 -2.12 -3.93 0.44
N LEU A 46 -2.39 -4.54 -0.70
CA LEU A 46 -3.68 -5.15 -1.03
C LEU A 46 -3.54 -6.68 -1.21
N ARG A 47 -4.67 -7.38 -1.17
CA ARG A 47 -4.75 -8.81 -1.50
C ARG A 47 -4.43 -9.03 -2.98
N ALA A 48 -3.46 -9.89 -3.30
CA ALA A 48 -3.07 -10.13 -4.69
C ALA A 48 -4.24 -10.60 -5.57
N GLY A 49 -5.14 -11.42 -5.05
CA GLY A 49 -6.31 -11.91 -5.79
C GLY A 49 -7.34 -10.83 -6.11
N ALA A 50 -7.28 -9.68 -5.43
CA ALA A 50 -8.21 -8.58 -5.60
C ALA A 50 -7.68 -7.49 -6.55
N VAL A 51 -6.42 -7.57 -7.00
CA VAL A 51 -5.82 -6.57 -7.87
C VAL A 51 -6.04 -6.95 -9.33
N ASP A 52 -6.89 -6.18 -9.99
CA ASP A 52 -7.13 -6.24 -11.43
C ASP A 52 -7.13 -4.84 -12.05
N GLU A 53 -7.25 -4.76 -13.38
CA GLU A 53 -7.27 -3.49 -14.11
C GLU A 53 -8.41 -2.56 -13.67
N PHE A 54 -9.57 -3.12 -13.30
CA PHE A 54 -10.73 -2.33 -12.85
C PHE A 54 -10.48 -1.66 -11.50
N LEU A 55 -9.87 -2.38 -10.56
CA LEU A 55 -9.48 -1.82 -9.27
C LEU A 55 -8.45 -0.69 -9.46
N LEU A 56 -7.46 -0.90 -10.33
CA LEU A 56 -6.44 0.12 -10.59
C LEU A 56 -7.08 1.38 -11.18
N ASP A 57 -7.97 1.22 -12.16
CA ASP A 57 -8.71 2.34 -12.76
C ASP A 57 -9.57 3.09 -11.72
N ASP A 58 -10.29 2.36 -10.85
CA ASP A 58 -11.09 2.95 -9.77
C ASP A 58 -10.21 3.81 -8.83
N ILE A 59 -9.05 3.29 -8.45
CA ILE A 59 -8.07 4.00 -7.61
C ILE A 59 -7.55 5.25 -8.35
N GLU A 60 -7.17 5.11 -9.62
CA GLU A 60 -6.68 6.22 -10.44
C GLU A 60 -7.72 7.33 -10.64
N MET A 61 -9.01 6.98 -10.72
CA MET A 61 -10.11 7.94 -10.78
C MET A 61 -10.30 8.72 -9.48
N MET A 62 -9.87 8.16 -8.34
CA MET A 62 -9.88 8.83 -7.04
C MET A 62 -8.64 9.72 -6.81
N VAL A 63 -7.58 9.54 -7.61
CA VAL A 63 -6.39 10.38 -7.59
C VAL A 63 -6.62 11.63 -8.46
N GLY A 64 -6.21 12.81 -7.97
CA GLY A 64 -6.36 14.07 -8.69
C GLY A 64 -5.59 14.08 -10.02
N GLN A 65 -5.95 14.99 -10.93
CA GLN A 65 -5.24 15.18 -12.22
C GLN A 65 -3.76 15.56 -12.07
N ASP A 66 -3.38 16.09 -10.90
CA ASP A 66 -2.01 16.40 -10.49
C ASP A 66 -1.25 15.17 -9.96
N GLY A 67 -1.85 13.97 -10.00
CA GLY A 67 -1.30 12.76 -9.40
C GLY A 67 -1.31 12.77 -7.88
N VAL A 68 -1.92 13.79 -7.26
CA VAL A 68 -1.99 13.94 -5.81
C VAL A 68 -3.30 13.35 -5.31
N LEU A 69 -3.19 12.46 -4.32
CA LEU A 69 -4.35 11.91 -3.64
C LEU A 69 -4.94 12.94 -2.68
N LYS A 70 -5.96 13.66 -3.13
CA LYS A 70 -6.59 14.78 -2.39
C LYS A 70 -7.49 14.31 -1.27
N ASP A 71 -8.21 13.21 -1.47
CA ASP A 71 -9.14 12.64 -0.50
C ASP A 71 -8.69 11.27 -0.04
N LYS A 72 -7.68 11.29 0.84
CA LYS A 72 -7.06 10.11 1.43
C LYS A 72 -8.07 9.26 2.20
N LYS A 73 -9.00 9.91 2.89
CA LYS A 73 -10.05 9.25 3.69
C LYS A 73 -11.01 8.48 2.79
N ARG A 74 -11.46 9.08 1.69
CA ARG A 74 -12.36 8.40 0.74
C ARG A 74 -11.72 7.14 0.14
N LEU A 75 -10.45 7.21 -0.24
CA LEU A 75 -9.75 6.03 -0.76
C LEU A 75 -9.62 4.94 0.32
N ASP A 76 -9.26 5.31 1.54
CA ASP A 76 -9.19 4.37 2.65
C ASP A 76 -10.55 3.71 2.94
N ASP A 77 -11.62 4.51 3.00
CA ASP A 77 -12.99 4.00 3.19
C ASP A 77 -13.39 3.03 2.07
N TYR A 78 -13.05 3.32 0.81
CA TYR A 78 -13.26 2.42 -0.33
C TYR A 78 -12.50 1.10 -0.14
N LEU A 79 -11.19 1.15 0.11
CA LEU A 79 -10.36 -0.04 0.28
C LEU A 79 -10.83 -0.92 1.46
N LYS A 80 -11.23 -0.29 2.57
CA LYS A 80 -11.81 -0.99 3.73
C LYS A 80 -13.15 -1.64 3.38
N SER A 81 -14.07 -0.90 2.80
CA SER A 81 -15.43 -1.39 2.51
C SER A 81 -15.43 -2.55 1.51
N SER A 82 -14.49 -2.54 0.57
CA SER A 82 -14.30 -3.61 -0.43
C SER A 82 -13.41 -4.75 0.08
N SER A 83 -13.01 -4.73 1.35
CA SER A 83 -12.11 -5.72 1.98
C SER A 83 -10.82 -5.94 1.19
N LEU A 84 -10.27 -4.90 0.55
CA LEU A 84 -9.14 -5.06 -0.40
C LEU A 84 -7.79 -5.18 0.28
N TYR A 85 -7.71 -4.77 1.55
CA TYR A 85 -6.46 -4.81 2.30
C TYR A 85 -5.96 -6.23 2.53
N TYR A 86 -4.64 -6.36 2.42
CA TYR A 86 -3.96 -7.60 2.75
C TYR A 86 -4.11 -7.94 4.23
N GLU A 87 -4.32 -9.22 4.52
CA GLU A 87 -4.33 -9.78 5.87
C GLU A 87 -3.35 -10.95 5.94
N SER A 88 -2.41 -10.95 6.89
CA SER A 88 -1.39 -12.01 7.00
C SER A 88 -1.99 -13.41 7.21
N GLU A 89 -3.18 -13.50 7.81
CA GLU A 89 -3.87 -14.77 8.05
C GLU A 89 -4.63 -15.28 6.80
N SER A 90 -4.70 -14.51 5.71
CA SER A 90 -5.46 -14.85 4.50
C SER A 90 -4.85 -15.99 3.68
N GLY A 91 -3.55 -16.28 3.86
CA GLY A 91 -2.81 -17.23 3.02
C GLY A 91 -2.54 -16.75 1.59
N GLU A 92 -2.99 -15.54 1.22
CA GLU A 92 -2.62 -14.89 -0.02
C GLU A 92 -1.25 -14.19 0.08
N LEU A 93 -0.67 -13.85 -1.07
CA LEU A 93 0.49 -12.98 -1.11
C LEU A 93 0.05 -11.51 -1.10
N PRO A 94 0.77 -10.63 -0.39
CA PRO A 94 0.50 -9.19 -0.45
C PRO A 94 0.92 -8.62 -1.79
N MET A 95 0.16 -7.64 -2.28
CA MET A 95 0.50 -6.84 -3.44
C MET A 95 0.70 -5.38 -3.06
N PHE A 96 1.84 -4.83 -3.43
CA PHE A 96 2.25 -3.48 -3.08
C PHE A 96 1.93 -2.56 -4.25
N ILE A 97 1.10 -1.56 -4.01
CA ILE A 97 0.64 -0.63 -5.04
C ILE A 97 1.02 0.78 -4.63
N LYS A 98 1.90 1.41 -5.41
CA LYS A 98 2.11 2.85 -5.32
C LYS A 98 0.89 3.54 -5.92
N LEU A 99 0.19 4.29 -5.06
CA LEU A 99 -0.99 5.05 -5.41
C LEU A 99 -0.57 6.28 -6.21
N GLY A 100 -1.21 6.47 -7.37
CA GLY A 100 -0.89 7.55 -8.30
C GLY A 100 -1.77 7.45 -9.53
N ARG A 101 -1.40 8.21 -10.56
CA ARG A 101 -1.99 8.10 -11.89
C ARG A 101 -0.87 8.14 -12.95
N PRO A 102 -0.40 7.00 -13.46
CA PRO A 102 -0.94 5.66 -13.21
C PRO A 102 -0.56 5.08 -11.82
N CYS A 103 -1.35 4.12 -11.34
CA CYS A 103 -0.95 3.23 -10.25
C CYS A 103 0.23 2.35 -10.70
N GLN A 104 1.12 2.00 -9.76
CA GLN A 104 2.28 1.15 -10.07
C GLN A 104 2.35 -0.02 -9.08
N ILE A 105 2.31 -1.24 -9.61
CA ILE A 105 2.59 -2.46 -8.84
C ILE A 105 4.10 -2.48 -8.56
N ILE A 106 4.46 -2.58 -7.29
CA ILE A 106 5.84 -2.69 -6.83
C ILE A 106 6.14 -4.19 -6.71
N PRO A 107 7.00 -4.75 -7.58
CA PRO A 107 7.39 -6.15 -7.47
C PRO A 107 8.21 -6.34 -6.19
N ILE A 108 7.90 -7.39 -5.43
CA ILE A 108 8.73 -7.87 -4.33
C ILE A 108 9.40 -9.16 -4.80
N ASN A 109 10.73 -9.18 -4.73
CA ASN A 109 11.56 -10.35 -4.99
C ASN A 109 11.84 -11.10 -3.70
#